data_AF-A0A1A6G036-F1
#
_entry.id   AF-A0A1A6G036-F1
#
_cell.length_a   1.000
_cell.length_b   1.000
_cell.length_c   1.000
_cell.angle_alpha   90.00
_cell.angle_beta   90.00
_cell.angle_gamma   90.00
#
_symmetry.space_group_name_H-M   'P 1'
#
loop_
_entity.id
_entity.type
_entity.pdbx_description
1 polymer ?
#
loop_
_entity_poly.entity_id
_entity_poly.type
_entity_poly.pdbx_seq_one_letter_code
_entity_poly.pdbx_strand_id
1 'polypeptide(L)'
;MYFVEDNASDTVESSSLQGELEPASFSWTYEEIKEVHRRWWQLRDNAVEIFLTNGRTLLLAFDNTKVRDDVYQSILTNNLPNLLEYGNISALTNLWYTGQITNFEYLTHLNKHAGRSFNDLMQYPVFPFILSDYVSETLDLNDPSIYR
;
A
#
# COMPACT_ATOMS: atom_id res chain seq x y z
N MET A 1 1.75 -8.14 0.15
CA MET A 1 0.54 -8.36 -0.66
C MET A 1 0.11 -9.78 -0.36
N TYR A 2 -0.89 -9.98 0.50
CA TYR A 2 -1.40 -11.33 0.76
C TYR A 2 -2.45 -11.61 -0.32
N PHE A 3 -2.05 -12.39 -1.32
CA PHE A 3 -3.02 -13.10 -2.15
C PHE A 3 -3.37 -14.37 -1.39
N VAL A 4 -4.66 -14.60 -1.18
CA VAL A 4 -5.15 -15.92 -0.77
C VAL A 4 -5.09 -16.75 -2.05
N GLU A 5 -4.22 -17.77 -2.08
CA GLU A 5 -4.20 -18.74 -3.19
C GLU A 5 -5.51 -19.54 -3.16
N ASP A 6 -6.16 -19.64 -4.32
CA ASP A 6 -7.34 -20.49 -4.51
C ASP A 6 -6.92 -21.97 -4.44
N ASN A 7 -7.04 -22.57 -3.26
CA ASN A 7 -6.91 -24.00 -3.09
C ASN A 7 -8.16 -24.72 -3.59
N ALA A 8 -8.07 -25.34 -4.77
CA ALA A 8 -9.02 -26.35 -5.22
C ALA A 8 -8.32 -27.54 -5.88
N SER A 9 -7.88 -28.52 -5.07
CA SER A 9 -8.14 -29.97 -5.28
C SER A 9 -7.44 -30.83 -4.21
N ASP A 10 -8.19 -31.78 -3.67
CA ASP A 10 -7.88 -32.67 -2.54
C ASP A 10 -6.73 -33.65 -2.80
N THR A 11 -5.79 -33.85 -1.84
CA THR A 11 -5.76 -34.99 -0.88
C THR A 11 -4.39 -35.19 -0.19
N VAL A 12 -4.44 -35.25 1.15
CA VAL A 12 -3.66 -36.05 2.14
C VAL A 12 -2.27 -35.58 2.64
N GLU A 13 -2.27 -35.36 3.96
CA GLU A 13 -1.24 -35.49 5.00
C GLU A 13 -0.21 -34.38 5.30
N SER A 14 -0.53 -33.66 6.39
CA SER A 14 0.35 -33.22 7.47
C SER A 14 1.68 -32.56 7.10
N SER A 15 1.68 -31.23 7.04
CA SER A 15 2.73 -30.46 7.69
C SER A 15 2.16 -29.15 8.24
N SER A 16 2.36 -28.99 9.54
CA SER A 16 2.31 -27.75 10.33
C SER A 16 2.01 -26.46 9.57
N LEU A 17 0.88 -25.82 9.93
CA LEU A 17 0.69 -24.37 9.80
C LEU A 17 1.73 -23.67 10.68
N GLN A 18 2.94 -23.55 10.17
CA GLN A 18 3.98 -22.73 10.74
C GLN A 18 3.66 -21.31 10.29
N GLY A 19 2.78 -20.63 11.04
CA GLY A 19 2.70 -19.18 10.95
C GLY A 19 4.13 -18.67 11.13
N GLU A 20 4.69 -18.03 10.11
CA GLU A 20 5.99 -17.38 10.21
C GLU A 20 5.95 -16.48 11.44
N LEU A 21 6.68 -16.88 12.48
CA LEU A 21 6.90 -16.05 13.65
C LEU A 21 7.73 -14.86 13.14
N GLU A 22 7.05 -13.76 12.82
CA GLU A 22 7.69 -12.48 12.55
C GLU A 22 8.75 -12.24 13.64
N PRO A 23 10.00 -11.90 13.25
CA PRO A 23 11.09 -11.78 14.19
C PRO A 23 10.74 -10.75 15.28
N ALA A 24 11.13 -11.05 16.53
CA ALA A 24 10.82 -10.20 17.69
C ALA A 24 11.34 -8.75 17.55
N SER A 25 12.27 -8.52 16.63
CA SER A 25 12.73 -7.20 16.20
C SER A 25 13.19 -7.27 14.76
N PHE A 26 13.06 -6.16 14.05
CA PHE A 26 13.64 -5.97 12.72
C PHE A 26 14.32 -4.60 12.67
N SER A 27 15.29 -4.48 11.78
CA SER A 27 16.02 -3.24 11.52
C SER A 27 16.15 -3.03 10.03
N TRP A 28 16.28 -1.78 9.63
CA TRP A 28 16.57 -1.37 8.26
C TRP A 28 17.60 -0.26 8.29
N THR A 29 18.36 -0.14 7.21
CA THR A 29 19.33 0.91 6.99
C THR A 29 18.68 2.14 6.37
N TYR A 30 19.36 3.28 6.43
CA TYR A 30 18.91 4.50 5.75
C TYR A 30 18.89 4.35 4.22
N GLU A 31 19.73 3.49 3.65
CA GLU A 31 19.73 3.19 2.22
C GLU A 31 18.47 2.44 1.79
N GLU A 32 17.87 1.67 2.69
CA GLU A 32 16.62 0.95 2.40
C GLU A 32 15.40 1.86 2.40
N ILE A 33 15.49 3.09 2.92
CA ILE A 33 14.35 4.01 2.95
C ILE A 33 14.13 4.62 1.55
N LYS A 34 12.98 4.32 0.96
CA LYS A 34 12.54 4.81 -0.35
C LYS A 34 11.62 6.01 -0.22
N GLU A 35 10.69 5.98 0.74
CA GLU A 35 9.75 7.07 0.99
C GLU A 35 9.36 7.15 2.47
N VAL A 36 9.01 8.35 2.94
CA VAL A 36 8.55 8.60 4.31
C VAL A 36 7.34 9.53 4.26
N HIS A 37 6.23 9.10 4.83
CA HIS A 37 4.96 9.83 4.77
C HIS A 37 4.36 10.05 6.13
N ARG A 38 3.87 11.26 6.39
CA ARG A 38 2.96 11.51 7.50
C ARG A 38 1.63 10.82 7.24
N ARG A 39 1.07 10.20 8.27
CA ARG A 39 -0.20 9.46 8.23
C ARG A 39 -1.08 9.78 9.41
N TRP A 40 -2.37 9.54 9.21
CA TRP A 40 -3.33 9.53 10.29
C TRP A 40 -3.44 8.12 10.87
N TRP A 41 -3.61 8.02 12.18
CA TRP A 41 -3.94 6.78 12.86
C TRP A 41 -5.10 7.04 13.81
N GLN A 42 -6.18 6.24 13.72
CA GLN A 42 -7.40 6.45 14.49
C GLN A 42 -7.93 7.90 14.42
N LEU A 43 -7.88 8.50 13.23
CA LEU A 43 -8.28 9.88 12.96
C LEU A 43 -7.46 10.95 13.69
N ARG A 44 -6.23 10.63 14.08
CA ARG A 44 -5.26 11.56 14.68
C ARG A 44 -4.05 11.69 13.76
N ASP A 45 -3.54 12.89 13.58
CA ASP A 45 -2.32 13.15 12.81
C ASP A 45 -1.07 12.81 13.66
N ASN A 46 -0.87 11.53 13.93
CA ASN A 46 0.14 11.02 14.87
C ASN A 46 0.88 9.79 14.35
N ALA A 47 0.90 9.51 13.04
CA ALA A 47 1.62 8.38 12.49
C ALA A 47 2.61 8.79 11.37
N VAL A 48 3.59 7.91 11.14
CA VAL A 48 4.52 7.93 10.01
C VAL A 48 4.49 6.58 9.33
N GLU A 49 4.45 6.57 8.00
CA GLU A 49 4.62 5.36 7.21
C GLU A 49 5.92 5.41 6.41
N ILE A 50 6.74 4.39 6.56
CA ILE A 50 8.03 4.24 5.88
C ILE A 50 7.89 3.16 4.81
N PHE A 51 8.34 3.48 3.59
CA PHE A 51 8.36 2.56 2.46
C PHE A 51 9.80 2.21 2.16
N LEU A 52 10.10 0.91 2.14
CA LEU A 52 11.44 0.41 1.87
C LEU A 52 11.64 0.09 0.39
N THR A 53 12.89 0.05 -0.06
CA THR A 53 13.27 -0.29 -1.44
C THR A 53 12.86 -1.70 -1.84
N ASN A 54 12.78 -2.62 -0.88
CA ASN A 54 12.29 -3.99 -1.06
C ASN A 54 10.75 -4.12 -1.12
N GLY A 55 10.01 -3.01 -1.02
CA GLY A 55 8.55 -2.98 -1.07
C GLY A 55 7.84 -3.22 0.27
N ARG A 56 8.57 -3.52 1.35
CA ARG A 56 7.98 -3.55 2.71
C ARG A 56 7.58 -2.15 3.14
N THR A 57 6.52 -2.08 3.95
CA THR A 57 5.99 -0.83 4.47
C THR A 57 5.72 -0.96 5.97
N LEU A 58 5.91 0.14 6.68
CA LEU A 58 5.91 0.17 8.14
C LEU A 58 5.11 1.38 8.60
N LEU A 59 3.96 1.15 9.22
CA LEU A 59 3.15 2.20 9.82
C LEU A 59 3.45 2.29 11.32
N LEU A 60 4.03 3.41 11.73
CA LEU A 60 4.39 3.71 13.11
C LEU A 60 3.43 4.76 13.67
N ALA A 61 2.65 4.40 14.68
CA ALA A 61 1.78 5.32 15.40
C ALA A 61 2.44 5.81 16.70
N PHE A 62 2.26 7.08 17.01
CA PHE A 62 2.86 7.75 18.17
C PHE A 62 1.78 8.32 19.09
N ASP A 63 2.13 8.64 20.33
CA ASP A 63 1.18 9.18 21.31
C ASP A 63 0.58 10.53 20.87
N ASN A 64 1.36 11.35 20.16
CA ASN A 64 0.95 12.68 19.73
C ASN A 64 1.73 13.18 18.50
N THR A 65 1.20 14.23 17.89
CA THR A 65 1.75 14.87 16.69
C THR A 65 3.18 15.38 16.88
N LYS A 66 3.55 15.84 18.08
CA LYS A 66 4.90 16.34 18.34
C LYS A 66 5.93 15.23 18.25
N VAL A 67 5.70 14.09 18.91
CA VAL A 67 6.60 12.93 18.84
C VAL A 67 6.71 12.41 17.40
N ARG A 68 5.57 12.35 16.69
CA ARG A 68 5.52 12.01 15.26
C ARG A 68 6.43 12.93 14.45
N ASP A 69 6.30 14.25 14.63
CA ASP A 69 7.10 15.26 13.91
C ASP A 69 8.59 15.15 14.24
N ASP A 70 8.94 14.97 15.53
CA ASP A 70 10.32 14.82 15.97
C ASP A 70 10.99 13.59 15.30
N VAL A 71 10.28 12.45 15.26
CA VAL A 71 10.76 11.23 14.58
C VAL A 71 10.85 11.44 13.07
N TYR A 72 9.82 12.02 12.45
CA TYR A 72 9.78 12.29 11.01
C TYR A 72 10.96 13.18 10.58
N GLN A 73 11.22 14.27 11.31
CA GLN A 73 12.35 15.17 11.05
C GLN A 73 13.69 14.49 11.30
N SER A 74 13.80 13.70 12.37
CA SER A 74 15.03 12.95 12.67
C SER A 74 15.39 12.00 11.51
N ILE A 75 14.43 11.26 10.96
CA ILE A 75 14.65 10.39 9.80
C ILE A 75 15.15 11.20 8.60
N LEU A 76 14.46 12.29 8.24
CA LEU A 76 14.77 13.08 7.05
C LEU A 76 16.06 13.90 7.15
N THR A 77 16.58 14.13 8.36
CA THR A 77 17.86 14.82 8.55
C THR A 77 19.06 13.91 8.23
N ASN A 78 18.86 12.60 8.15
CA ASN A 78 19.90 11.65 7.76
C ASN A 78 20.11 11.63 6.23
N ASN A 79 21.24 11.06 5.79
CA ASN A 79 21.47 10.82 4.38
C ASN A 79 20.65 9.61 3.90
N LEU A 80 19.59 9.88 3.13
CA LEU A 80 18.69 8.87 2.56
C LEU A 80 18.91 8.78 1.03
N PRO A 81 19.89 8.00 0.55
CA PRO A 81 20.32 8.05 -0.86
C PRO A 81 19.26 7.56 -1.85
N ASN A 82 18.29 6.75 -1.41
CA ASN A 82 17.21 6.21 -2.23
C ASN A 82 15.87 6.91 -1.99
N LEU A 83 15.85 8.03 -1.26
CA LEU A 83 14.63 8.79 -1.00
C LEU A 83 14.09 9.37 -2.31
N LEU A 84 12.86 8.98 -2.65
CA LEU A 84 12.15 9.55 -3.79
C LEU A 84 11.41 10.81 -3.40
N GLU A 85 11.47 11.82 -4.28
CA GLU A 85 10.57 12.95 -4.20
C GLU A 85 9.15 12.47 -4.52
N TYR A 86 8.31 12.43 -3.49
CA TYR A 86 6.92 12.04 -3.59
C TYR A 86 6.06 13.30 -3.64
N GLY A 87 5.13 13.41 -4.59
CA GLY A 87 4.20 14.55 -4.57
C GLY A 87 3.66 15.03 -5.90
N ASN A 88 4.23 14.64 -7.04
CA ASN A 88 3.79 15.19 -8.31
C ASN A 88 2.63 14.39 -8.91
N ILE A 89 1.43 14.62 -8.38
CA ILE A 89 0.19 14.04 -8.91
C ILE A 89 0.03 14.40 -10.40
N SER A 90 0.38 15.61 -10.82
CA SER A 90 0.28 16.02 -12.22
C SER A 90 1.17 15.18 -13.14
N ALA A 91 2.40 14.87 -12.74
CA ALA A 91 3.28 13.97 -13.48
C ALA A 91 2.70 12.54 -13.54
N LEU A 92 2.19 12.02 -12.42
CA LEU A 92 1.52 10.72 -12.38
C LEU A 92 0.29 10.66 -13.29
N THR A 93 -0.54 11.72 -13.28
CA THR A 93 -1.69 11.83 -14.18
C THR A 93 -1.26 11.84 -15.65
N ASN A 94 -0.15 12.51 -15.99
CA ASN A 94 0.38 12.49 -17.35
C ASN A 94 0.89 11.10 -17.76
N LEU A 95 1.56 10.37 -16.86
CA LEU A 95 1.98 8.98 -17.12
C LEU A 95 0.78 8.08 -17.38
N TRP A 96 -0.28 8.21 -16.57
CA TRP A 96 -1.52 7.46 -16.76
C TRP A 96 -2.23 7.82 -18.06
N TYR A 97 -2.38 9.12 -18.34
CA TYR A 97 -3.01 9.62 -19.55
C TYR A 97 -2.29 9.17 -20.83
N THR A 98 -0.95 9.08 -20.78
CA THR A 98 -0.13 8.60 -21.91
C THR A 98 -0.01 7.07 -21.96
N GLY A 99 -0.66 6.34 -21.05
CA GLY A 99 -0.65 4.87 -21.01
C GLY A 99 0.68 4.25 -20.53
N GLN A 100 1.56 5.03 -19.91
CA GLN A 100 2.83 4.53 -19.35
C GLN A 100 2.64 3.79 -18.02
N ILE A 101 1.53 4.06 -17.32
CA ILE A 101 1.10 3.31 -16.14
C ILE A 101 -0.36 2.87 -16.32
N THR A 102 -0.69 1.73 -15.74
CA THR A 102 -2.03 1.13 -15.76
C THR A 102 -3.01 1.89 -14.87
N ASN A 103 -4.32 1.65 -15.07
CA ASN A 103 -5.37 2.17 -14.19
C ASN A 103 -5.15 1.74 -12.73
N PHE A 104 -4.69 0.50 -12.51
CA PHE A 104 -4.43 -0.03 -11.18
C PHE A 104 -3.28 0.71 -10.48
N GLU A 105 -2.17 0.93 -11.18
CA GLU A 105 -1.02 1.68 -10.65
C GLU A 105 -1.42 3.11 -10.33
N TYR A 106 -2.13 3.79 -11.24
CA TYR A 106 -2.59 5.15 -11.01
C TYR A 106 -3.51 5.26 -9.79
N LEU A 107 -4.52 4.37 -9.67
CA LEU A 107 -5.39 4.33 -8.49
C LEU A 107 -4.62 3.99 -7.21
N THR A 108 -3.62 3.12 -7.28
CA THR A 108 -2.74 2.80 -6.14
C THR A 108 -1.96 4.04 -5.69
N HIS A 109 -1.43 4.81 -6.64
CA HIS A 109 -0.76 6.07 -6.35
C HIS A 109 -1.72 7.10 -5.74
N LEU A 110 -2.93 7.25 -6.27
CA LEU A 110 -3.94 8.15 -5.72
C LEU A 110 -4.33 7.77 -4.28
N ASN A 111 -4.55 6.48 -4.02
CA ASN A 111 -4.83 5.98 -2.67
C ASN A 111 -3.71 6.34 -1.70
N LYS A 112 -2.46 6.09 -2.10
CA LYS A 112 -1.28 6.42 -1.29
C LYS A 112 -1.17 7.94 -1.04
N HIS A 113 -1.47 8.76 -2.05
CA HIS A 113 -1.47 10.24 -1.92
C HIS A 113 -2.56 10.73 -0.98
N ALA A 114 -3.70 10.06 -0.96
CA ALA A 114 -4.81 10.32 -0.06
C ALA A 114 -4.56 9.82 1.38
N GLY A 115 -3.38 9.26 1.67
CA GLY A 115 -3.03 8.75 3.00
C GLY A 115 -3.55 7.34 3.30
N ARG A 116 -4.07 6.63 2.30
CA ARG A 116 -4.51 5.23 2.47
C ARG A 116 -3.29 4.31 2.62
N SER A 117 -3.44 3.29 3.46
CA SER A 117 -2.36 2.36 3.81
C SER A 117 -2.86 0.92 3.86
N PHE A 118 -2.05 -0.01 3.38
CA PHE A 118 -2.29 -1.45 3.54
C PHE A 118 -2.10 -1.92 5.00
N ASN A 119 -1.44 -1.10 5.84
CA ASN A 119 -1.20 -1.38 7.25
C ASN A 119 -2.27 -0.79 8.18
N ASP A 120 -3.25 -0.05 7.65
CA ASP A 120 -4.38 0.48 8.40
C ASP A 120 -5.70 0.04 7.76
N LEU A 121 -6.39 -0.92 8.39
CA LEU A 121 -7.67 -1.43 7.93
C LEU A 121 -8.75 -0.35 7.85
N MET A 122 -8.70 0.69 8.68
CA MET A 122 -9.68 1.78 8.66
C MET A 122 -9.42 2.77 7.51
N GLN A 123 -8.21 2.77 6.97
CA GLN A 123 -7.77 3.61 5.87
C GLN A 123 -7.23 2.79 4.70
N TYR A 124 -7.79 1.59 4.49
CA TYR A 124 -7.34 0.70 3.43
C TYR A 124 -7.60 1.31 2.04
N PRO A 125 -6.74 1.05 1.04
CA PRO A 125 -6.93 1.52 -0.33
C PRO A 125 -8.31 1.16 -0.89
N VAL A 126 -8.93 2.10 -1.59
CA VAL A 126 -10.26 1.97 -2.17
C VAL A 126 -10.12 1.82 -3.69
N PHE A 127 -10.78 0.81 -4.23
CA PHE A 127 -10.91 0.59 -5.66
C PHE A 127 -12.40 0.51 -6.03
N PRO A 128 -12.81 1.06 -7.18
CA PRO A 128 -14.19 0.99 -7.61
C PRO A 128 -14.57 -0.43 -8.04
N PHE A 129 -15.83 -0.80 -7.81
CA PHE A 129 -16.43 -1.92 -8.53
C PHE A 129 -16.58 -1.52 -10.00
N ILE A 130 -15.95 -2.30 -10.88
CA ILE A 130 -15.95 -2.06 -12.32
C ILE A 130 -17.11 -2.80 -12.98
N LEU A 131 -17.32 -4.06 -12.60
CA LEU A 131 -18.35 -4.93 -13.15
C LEU A 131 -19.67 -4.75 -12.40
N SER A 132 -20.78 -4.96 -13.10
CA SER A 132 -22.14 -4.95 -12.56
C SER A 132 -22.76 -6.35 -12.49
N ASP A 133 -22.33 -7.29 -13.33
CA ASP A 133 -22.80 -8.67 -13.37
C ASP A 133 -21.82 -9.63 -12.65
N TYR A 134 -22.34 -10.31 -11.62
CA TYR A 134 -21.65 -11.30 -10.80
C TYR A 134 -22.40 -12.64 -10.74
N VAL A 135 -23.40 -12.84 -11.60
CA VAL A 135 -24.29 -14.01 -11.58
C VAL A 135 -24.12 -14.86 -12.83
N SER A 136 -23.86 -14.25 -13.98
CA SER A 136 -23.67 -14.98 -15.24
C SER A 136 -22.45 -15.89 -15.20
N GLU A 137 -22.57 -17.07 -15.81
CA GLU A 137 -21.46 -18.03 -15.92
C GLU A 137 -20.33 -17.50 -16.82
N THR A 138 -20.67 -16.73 -17.84
CA THR A 138 -19.73 -16.10 -18.77
C THR A 138 -20.05 -14.63 -18.93
N LEU A 139 -19.00 -13.82 -19.13
CA LEU A 139 -19.09 -12.37 -19.21
C LEU A 139 -18.54 -11.87 -20.56
N ASP A 140 -19.34 -11.12 -21.32
CA ASP A 140 -18.87 -10.45 -22.53
C ASP A 140 -18.34 -9.05 -22.20
N LEU A 141 -17.02 -8.89 -22.26
CA LEU A 141 -16.36 -7.62 -21.96
C LEU A 141 -16.61 -6.52 -23.00
N ASN A 142 -17.23 -6.83 -24.14
CA ASN A 142 -17.62 -5.82 -25.12
C ASN A 142 -19.01 -5.24 -24.87
N ASP A 143 -19.81 -5.84 -23.99
CA ASP A 143 -21.13 -5.33 -23.62
C ASP A 143 -20.97 -4.14 -22.67
N PRO A 144 -21.40 -2.91 -23.04
CA PRO A 144 -21.34 -1.77 -22.13
C PRO A 144 -22.21 -1.93 -20.87
N SER A 145 -23.21 -2.82 -20.88
CA SER A 145 -24.16 -2.99 -19.78
C SER A 145 -23.56 -3.67 -18.53
N ILE A 146 -22.46 -4.42 -18.71
CA ILE A 146 -21.79 -5.15 -17.63
C ILE A 146 -20.85 -4.28 -16.78
N TYR A 147 -20.73 -2.99 -17.10
CA TYR A 147 -19.91 -2.03 -16.38
C TYR A 147 -20.77 -1.03 -15.58
N ARG A 148 -20.25 -0.53 -14.45
CA ARG A 148 -20.93 0.44 -13.55
C ARG A 148 -20.91 1.89 -14.05
#